data_AF-A0A7Z8QAD3-F1
#
_entry.id   AF-A0A7Z8QAD3-F1
#
_cell.length_a   1.000
_cell.length_b   1.000
_cell.length_c   1.000
_cell.angle_alpha   90.00
_cell.angle_beta   90.00
_cell.angle_gamma   90.00
#
_symmetry.space_group_name_H-M   'P 1'
#
loop_
_entity.id
_entity.type
_entity.pdbx_description
1 polymer ?
#
loop_
_entity_poly.entity_id
_entity_poly.type
_entity_poly.pdbx_seq_one_letter_code
_entity_poly.pdbx_strand_id
1 'polypeptide(L)'
;PIKGAVPKYSDLLKIGLSDSLALLTAHSDELSPQLGGYKPSDDIRIWVRDLFGTNKELKFWYSLGSCMQLVAEAAPEEFISAVEAATSNKNPYLLGLFEEKGSAILGGDCDHLNLLCSLEQLSWKKQYFAKVSLCLARLVEIDPGGRWANRPSSSLVDIYLGWINNTSISHEQRVQVLDKVLISQYPEVTWKLMLSLLIKNSGVTTGISKPKYQDWSKDIERSATTHDYNNYVDSIENLLFSKIDYGKCSRLCDLIDNLNSYTETHQQELISKLLGQTVDLISDKDRDRILNQLRITLSCHRERPDSEYPYSTELLDQLEEVYHHFNYADTVKANVFLFNDDYPRFIHPVSQEEHDDLVQDSRIKIIETLYQEGGN
;
A
#
# COMPACT_ATOMS: atom_id res chain seq x y z
N PRO A 1 22.81 17.54 1.07
CA PRO A 1 24.25 17.48 1.43
C PRO A 1 24.43 17.42 2.94
N ILE A 2 25.29 16.53 3.48
CA ILE A 2 25.49 16.45 4.93
C ILE A 2 26.04 17.79 5.43
N LYS A 3 25.28 18.49 6.28
CA LYS A 3 25.62 19.81 6.79
C LYS A 3 27.02 19.81 7.41
N GLY A 4 27.93 20.61 6.85
CA GLY A 4 29.31 20.76 7.31
C GLY A 4 30.34 19.81 6.68
N ALA A 5 29.92 18.87 5.83
CA ALA A 5 30.85 18.01 5.09
C ALA A 5 31.21 18.66 3.74
N VAL A 6 32.50 18.91 3.50
CA VAL A 6 33.01 19.35 2.20
C VAL A 6 33.46 18.11 1.43
N PRO A 7 32.79 17.73 0.32
CA PRO A 7 33.20 16.57 -0.46
C PRO A 7 34.58 16.82 -1.10
N LYS A 8 35.42 15.78 -1.12
CA LYS A 8 36.76 15.82 -1.76
C LYS A 8 36.69 16.16 -3.25
N TYR A 9 35.57 15.81 -3.91
CA TYR A 9 35.33 16.00 -5.34
C TYR A 9 34.05 16.80 -5.55
N SER A 10 34.04 17.65 -6.59
CA SER A 10 32.87 18.45 -6.98
C SER A 10 31.68 17.58 -7.41
N ASP A 11 30.46 18.06 -7.19
CA ASP A 11 29.25 17.36 -7.63
C ASP A 11 29.19 17.20 -9.16
N LEU A 12 29.73 18.17 -9.91
CA LEU A 12 29.84 18.06 -11.38
C LEU A 12 30.63 16.81 -11.81
N LEU A 13 31.74 16.51 -11.14
CA LEU A 13 32.55 15.33 -11.44
C LEU A 13 31.80 14.03 -11.09
N LYS A 14 31.12 14.00 -9.94
CA LYS A 14 30.33 12.83 -9.53
C LYS A 14 29.20 12.56 -10.52
N ILE A 15 28.42 13.59 -10.85
CA ILE A 15 27.32 13.50 -11.80
C ILE A 15 27.87 13.09 -13.17
N GLY A 16 28.90 13.75 -13.68
CA GLY A 16 29.49 13.41 -14.98
C GLY A 16 29.99 11.97 -15.07
N LEU A 17 30.59 11.45 -13.99
CA LEU A 17 30.99 10.05 -13.92
C LEU A 17 29.77 9.12 -13.93
N SER A 18 28.81 9.31 -13.01
CA SER A 18 27.60 8.48 -12.94
C SER A 18 26.78 8.51 -14.23
N ASP A 19 26.71 9.68 -14.86
CA ASP A 19 26.04 9.90 -16.14
C ASP A 19 26.71 9.12 -17.27
N SER A 20 28.05 9.16 -17.32
CA SER A 20 28.83 8.39 -18.30
C SER A 20 28.67 6.88 -18.09
N LEU A 21 28.64 6.41 -16.83
CA LEU A 21 28.41 4.99 -16.53
C LEU A 21 27.05 4.55 -17.05
N ALA A 22 25.99 5.28 -16.72
CA ALA A 22 24.63 4.96 -17.16
C ALA A 22 24.51 4.96 -18.69
N LEU A 23 25.06 5.99 -19.36
CA LEU A 23 25.09 6.07 -20.82
C LEU A 23 25.83 4.90 -21.47
N LEU A 24 27.01 4.53 -20.95
CA LEU A 24 27.77 3.39 -21.47
C LEU A 24 26.98 2.09 -21.31
N THR A 25 26.40 1.83 -20.15
CA THR A 25 25.61 0.61 -19.95
C THR A 25 24.34 0.53 -20.80
N ALA A 26 23.77 1.67 -21.19
CA ALA A 26 22.58 1.70 -22.03
C ALA A 26 22.88 1.41 -23.51
N HIS A 27 24.04 1.81 -24.04
CA HIS A 27 24.29 1.81 -25.49
C HIS A 27 25.58 1.11 -25.94
N SER A 28 26.57 0.92 -25.06
CA SER A 28 27.89 0.45 -25.50
C SER A 28 27.98 -1.07 -25.70
N ASP A 29 27.10 -1.85 -25.07
CA ASP A 29 27.09 -3.31 -25.23
C ASP A 29 26.64 -3.76 -26.62
N GLU A 30 25.89 -2.92 -27.35
CA GLU A 30 25.56 -3.14 -28.76
C GLU A 30 26.82 -3.11 -29.65
N LEU A 31 27.87 -2.42 -29.20
CA LEU A 31 29.18 -2.34 -29.86
C LEU A 31 30.12 -3.48 -29.47
N SER A 32 29.67 -4.42 -28.63
CA SER A 32 30.49 -5.53 -28.15
C SER A 32 31.17 -6.34 -29.27
N PRO A 33 30.53 -6.63 -30.44
CA PRO A 33 31.20 -7.30 -31.55
C PRO A 33 32.41 -6.54 -32.09
N GLN A 34 32.36 -5.19 -32.13
CA GLN A 34 33.46 -4.34 -32.56
C GLN A 34 34.54 -4.19 -31.48
N LEU A 35 34.19 -4.45 -30.22
CA LEU A 35 35.08 -4.44 -29.07
C LEU A 35 35.67 -5.82 -28.74
N GLY A 36 35.60 -6.78 -29.66
CA GLY A 36 36.15 -8.12 -29.45
C GLY A 36 35.41 -8.95 -28.40
N GLY A 37 34.11 -8.71 -28.24
CA GLY A 37 33.27 -9.38 -27.23
C GLY A 37 33.31 -8.73 -25.85
N TYR A 38 34.11 -7.68 -25.66
CA TYR A 38 34.12 -6.89 -24.43
C TYR A 38 32.78 -6.16 -24.25
N LYS A 39 32.30 -6.10 -23.01
CA LYS A 39 31.08 -5.40 -22.62
C LYS A 39 31.41 -4.44 -21.48
N PRO A 40 31.42 -3.12 -21.71
CA PRO A 40 31.67 -2.15 -20.64
C PRO A 40 30.72 -2.32 -19.46
N SER A 41 29.50 -2.83 -19.66
CA SER A 41 28.56 -3.11 -18.59
C SER A 41 29.08 -4.12 -17.55
N ASP A 42 29.92 -5.08 -17.94
CA ASP A 42 30.46 -6.08 -17.01
C ASP A 42 31.42 -5.46 -15.99
N ASP A 43 32.28 -4.54 -16.43
CA ASP A 43 33.21 -3.82 -15.56
C ASP A 43 32.47 -2.82 -14.67
N ILE A 44 31.49 -2.10 -15.23
CA ILE A 44 30.66 -1.16 -14.47
C ILE A 44 29.89 -1.90 -13.37
N ARG A 45 29.37 -3.09 -13.68
CA ARG A 45 28.72 -3.98 -12.71
C ARG A 45 29.66 -4.32 -11.55
N ILE A 46 30.90 -4.69 -11.85
CA ILE A 46 31.91 -4.99 -10.83
C ILE A 46 32.21 -3.75 -9.98
N TRP A 47 32.41 -2.59 -10.60
CA TRP A 47 32.71 -1.35 -9.88
C TRP A 47 31.57 -0.92 -8.96
N VAL A 48 30.32 -1.00 -9.42
CA VAL A 48 29.16 -0.65 -8.58
C VAL A 48 28.97 -1.66 -7.45
N ARG A 49 29.14 -2.96 -7.73
CA ARG A 49 29.14 -3.99 -6.67
C ARG A 49 30.19 -3.70 -5.60
N ASP A 50 31.41 -3.36 -5.99
CA ASP A 50 32.51 -3.07 -5.06
C ASP A 50 32.27 -1.76 -4.30
N LEU A 51 31.68 -0.75 -4.96
CA LEU A 51 31.26 0.51 -4.36
C LEU A 51 30.28 0.27 -3.21
N PHE A 52 29.20 -0.47 -3.43
CA PHE A 52 28.23 -0.80 -2.38
C PHE A 52 28.77 -1.83 -1.38
N GLY A 53 29.62 -2.75 -1.82
CA GLY A 53 30.24 -3.78 -0.98
C GLY A 53 31.20 -3.20 0.07
N THR A 54 31.91 -2.12 -0.26
CA THR A 54 32.88 -1.44 0.62
C THR A 54 32.21 -0.40 1.52
N ASN A 55 31.07 0.17 1.12
CA ASN A 55 30.43 1.29 1.81
C ASN A 55 29.08 0.89 2.44
N LYS A 56 29.11 0.34 3.66
CA LYS A 56 27.92 -0.16 4.38
C LYS A 56 27.44 0.77 5.49
N GLU A 57 27.38 2.07 5.20
CA GLU A 57 27.02 3.10 6.18
C GLU A 57 26.02 4.10 5.61
N LEU A 58 25.14 4.65 6.46
CA LEU A 58 24.12 5.62 6.04
C LEU A 58 24.72 6.87 5.37
N LYS A 59 25.89 7.34 5.85
CA LYS A 59 26.58 8.51 5.28
C LYS A 59 26.93 8.34 3.80
N PHE A 60 27.18 7.11 3.36
CA PHE A 60 27.47 6.81 1.97
C PHE A 60 26.23 7.01 1.10
N TRP A 61 25.06 6.52 1.54
CA TRP A 61 23.80 6.71 0.82
C TRP A 61 23.43 8.19 0.67
N TYR A 62 23.62 9.00 1.72
CA TYR A 62 23.50 10.46 1.63
C TYR A 62 24.48 11.08 0.63
N SER A 63 25.68 10.53 0.50
CA SER A 63 26.72 11.07 -0.38
C SER A 63 26.44 10.85 -1.87
N LEU A 64 25.59 9.87 -2.21
CA LEU A 64 25.16 9.60 -3.59
C LEU A 64 24.25 10.72 -4.12
N GLY A 65 23.33 11.22 -3.28
CA GLY A 65 22.38 12.26 -3.68
C GLY A 65 21.69 11.95 -5.01
N SER A 66 21.67 12.91 -5.93
CA SER A 66 21.08 12.76 -7.26
C SER A 66 21.79 11.74 -8.17
N CYS A 67 23.04 11.35 -7.86
CA CYS A 67 23.76 10.33 -8.62
C CYS A 67 23.17 8.92 -8.40
N MET A 68 22.36 8.72 -7.34
CA MET A 68 21.79 7.43 -6.98
C MET A 68 20.99 6.81 -8.13
N GLN A 69 20.16 7.62 -8.79
CA GLN A 69 19.34 7.21 -9.93
C GLN A 69 20.20 6.74 -11.11
N LEU A 70 21.24 7.50 -11.45
CA LEU A 70 22.17 7.14 -12.54
C LEU A 70 22.97 5.86 -12.21
N VAL A 71 23.41 5.70 -10.96
CA VAL A 71 24.11 4.48 -10.52
C VAL A 71 23.17 3.27 -10.53
N ALA A 72 21.91 3.44 -10.09
CA ALA A 72 20.90 2.41 -10.14
C ALA A 72 20.63 1.97 -11.58
N GLU A 73 20.45 2.94 -12.49
CA GLU A 73 20.24 2.66 -13.91
C GLU A 73 21.45 1.97 -14.56
N ALA A 74 22.67 2.33 -14.16
CA ALA A 74 23.90 1.74 -14.69
C ALA A 74 24.10 0.28 -14.28
N ALA A 75 23.82 -0.07 -13.02
CA ALA A 75 24.00 -1.43 -12.50
C ALA A 75 22.80 -1.83 -11.61
N PRO A 76 21.65 -2.16 -12.23
CA PRO A 76 20.40 -2.34 -11.50
C PRO A 76 20.41 -3.49 -10.48
N GLU A 77 21.02 -4.61 -10.83
CA GLU A 77 21.04 -5.79 -9.94
C GLU A 77 21.87 -5.54 -8.69
N GLU A 78 22.97 -4.82 -8.84
CA GLU A 78 23.91 -4.45 -7.78
C GLU A 78 23.27 -3.43 -6.86
N PHE A 79 22.57 -2.44 -7.43
CA PHE A 79 21.82 -1.46 -6.67
C PHE A 79 20.71 -2.12 -5.85
N ILE A 80 19.89 -2.96 -6.47
CA ILE A 80 18.82 -3.71 -5.78
C ILE A 80 19.41 -4.57 -4.66
N SER A 81 20.47 -5.33 -4.95
CA SER A 81 21.15 -6.17 -3.95
C SER A 81 21.71 -5.34 -2.79
N ALA A 82 22.20 -4.12 -3.08
CA ALA A 82 22.67 -3.20 -2.06
C ALA A 82 21.53 -2.68 -1.16
N VAL A 83 20.37 -2.36 -1.73
CA VAL A 83 19.16 -1.97 -0.98
C VAL A 83 18.68 -3.12 -0.10
N GLU A 84 18.59 -4.34 -0.65
CA GLU A 84 18.23 -5.55 0.10
C GLU A 84 19.20 -5.77 1.29
N ALA A 85 20.50 -5.72 1.04
CA ALA A 85 21.51 -5.87 2.09
C ALA A 85 21.44 -4.76 3.15
N ALA A 86 21.19 -3.51 2.74
CA ALA A 86 21.09 -2.37 3.63
C ALA A 86 19.81 -2.38 4.49
N THR A 87 18.78 -3.13 4.07
CA THR A 87 17.49 -3.27 4.75
C THR A 87 17.28 -4.61 5.48
N SER A 88 18.21 -5.56 5.36
CA SER A 88 18.07 -6.93 5.89
C SER A 88 18.07 -7.03 7.43
N ASN A 89 18.73 -6.10 8.14
CA ASN A 89 18.84 -6.16 9.60
C ASN A 89 17.54 -5.74 10.31
N LYS A 90 17.37 -6.12 11.59
CA LYS A 90 16.22 -5.67 12.41
C LYS A 90 16.15 -4.15 12.58
N ASN A 91 17.31 -3.50 12.67
CA ASN A 91 17.47 -2.04 12.67
C ASN A 91 18.31 -1.64 11.44
N PRO A 92 17.70 -1.50 10.26
CA PRO A 92 18.39 -1.07 9.06
C PRO A 92 19.01 0.30 9.21
N TYR A 93 20.30 0.43 8.88
CA TYR A 93 20.93 1.75 8.86
C TYR A 93 20.37 2.62 7.72
N LEU A 94 19.84 2.01 6.64
CA LEU A 94 19.22 2.73 5.54
C LEU A 94 17.96 3.49 5.96
N LEU A 95 17.32 3.08 7.07
CA LEU A 95 16.13 3.73 7.59
C LEU A 95 16.38 5.20 7.95
N GLY A 96 17.62 5.56 8.29
CA GLY A 96 17.97 6.94 8.57
C GLY A 96 17.74 7.90 7.39
N LEU A 97 17.62 7.43 6.14
CA LEU A 97 17.23 8.28 5.00
C LEU A 97 15.78 8.81 5.12
N PHE A 98 14.94 8.12 5.90
CA PHE A 98 13.54 8.46 6.12
C PHE A 98 13.33 9.33 7.37
N GLU A 99 14.39 9.63 8.13
CA GLU A 99 14.34 10.58 9.24
C GLU A 99 14.12 12.00 8.72
N GLU A 100 12.93 12.56 8.96
CA GLU A 100 12.61 13.94 8.59
C GLU A 100 13.39 14.93 9.47
N LYS A 101 14.45 15.53 8.91
CA LYS A 101 15.24 16.58 9.56
C LYS A 101 14.86 17.95 9.00
N GLY A 102 14.09 18.74 9.77
CA GLY A 102 13.72 20.13 9.43
C GLY A 102 12.22 20.33 9.17
N SER A 103 11.82 21.55 8.78
CA SER A 103 10.43 21.85 8.44
C SER A 103 10.15 21.55 6.96
N ALA A 104 9.00 20.94 6.66
CA ALA A 104 8.56 20.61 5.29
C ALA A 104 8.44 21.84 4.35
N ILE A 105 8.46 23.04 4.91
CA ILE A 105 8.25 24.32 4.21
C ILE A 105 9.57 24.88 3.62
N LEU A 106 10.72 24.47 4.15
CA LEU A 106 12.04 25.04 3.80
C LEU A 106 12.94 24.09 3.00
N GLY A 107 12.36 23.16 2.24
CA GLY A 107 13.12 22.28 1.34
C GLY A 107 14.17 21.46 2.09
N GLY A 108 13.78 20.84 3.21
CA GLY A 108 14.62 19.84 3.87
C GLY A 108 15.04 18.77 2.86
N ASP A 109 16.31 18.36 2.90
CA ASP A 109 16.88 17.42 1.93
C ASP A 109 16.02 16.14 1.88
N CYS A 110 15.30 15.92 0.77
CA CYS A 110 14.48 14.74 0.56
C CYS A 110 15.32 13.53 0.15
N ASP A 111 16.27 13.13 0.99
CA ASP A 111 17.29 12.14 0.62
C ASP A 111 16.71 10.76 0.26
N HIS A 112 15.62 10.35 0.92
CA HIS A 112 14.90 9.11 0.54
C HIS A 112 14.22 9.19 -0.83
N LEU A 113 13.93 10.38 -1.36
CA LEU A 113 13.31 10.53 -2.68
C LEU A 113 14.23 9.98 -3.76
N ASN A 114 15.55 10.18 -3.65
CA ASN A 114 16.50 9.62 -4.61
C ASN A 114 16.48 8.08 -4.61
N LEU A 115 16.32 7.46 -3.44
CA LEU A 115 16.19 6.00 -3.32
C LEU A 115 14.89 5.50 -3.95
N LEU A 116 13.76 6.14 -3.63
CA LEU A 116 12.45 5.77 -4.17
C LEU A 116 12.41 5.95 -5.69
N CYS A 117 12.85 7.10 -6.21
CA CYS A 117 12.96 7.35 -7.64
C CYS A 117 13.90 6.35 -8.34
N SER A 118 14.99 5.93 -7.69
CA SER A 118 15.87 4.89 -8.26
C SER A 118 15.14 3.55 -8.39
N LEU A 119 14.41 3.12 -7.36
CA LEU A 119 13.62 1.88 -7.41
C LEU A 119 12.49 1.96 -8.45
N GLU A 120 11.80 3.09 -8.51
CA GLU A 120 10.80 3.39 -9.54
C GLU A 120 11.36 3.26 -10.96
N GLN A 121 12.54 3.81 -11.24
CA GLN A 121 13.21 3.68 -12.54
C GLN A 121 13.45 2.23 -12.93
N LEU A 122 13.91 1.41 -11.97
CA LEU A 122 14.18 0.00 -12.21
C LEU A 122 12.89 -0.81 -12.42
N SER A 123 11.77 -0.38 -11.83
CA SER A 123 10.47 -1.06 -11.97
C SER A 123 9.94 -1.06 -13.41
N TRP A 124 10.40 -0.12 -14.27
CA TRP A 124 10.03 -0.09 -15.68
C TRP A 124 10.47 -1.35 -16.44
N LYS A 125 11.54 -2.02 -16.02
CA LYS A 125 12.05 -3.22 -16.68
C LYS A 125 11.50 -4.49 -16.04
N LYS A 126 10.88 -5.34 -16.86
CA LYS A 126 10.25 -6.59 -16.40
C LYS A 126 11.11 -7.47 -15.51
N GLN A 127 12.40 -7.60 -15.84
CA GLN A 127 13.31 -8.47 -15.11
C GLN A 127 13.59 -8.02 -13.66
N TYR A 128 13.36 -6.74 -13.34
CA TYR A 128 13.64 -6.18 -12.02
C TYR A 128 12.39 -5.97 -11.17
N PHE A 129 11.20 -5.93 -11.78
CA PHE A 129 9.95 -5.56 -11.12
C PHE A 129 9.72 -6.33 -9.81
N ALA A 130 9.83 -7.67 -9.81
CA ALA A 130 9.59 -8.46 -8.60
C ALA A 130 10.58 -8.15 -7.46
N LYS A 131 11.86 -7.92 -7.77
CA LYS A 131 12.88 -7.57 -6.76
C LYS A 131 12.69 -6.13 -6.25
N VAL A 132 12.32 -5.21 -7.14
CA VAL A 132 11.95 -3.83 -6.76
C VAL A 132 10.74 -3.84 -5.85
N SER A 133 9.69 -4.61 -6.16
CA SER A 133 8.52 -4.78 -5.31
C SER A 133 8.89 -5.29 -3.91
N LEU A 134 9.82 -6.26 -3.81
CA LEU A 134 10.33 -6.74 -2.52
C LEU A 134 11.08 -5.65 -1.75
N CYS A 135 11.92 -4.86 -2.42
CA CYS A 135 12.63 -3.73 -1.80
C CYS A 135 11.65 -2.69 -1.26
N LEU A 136 10.66 -2.28 -2.07
CA LEU A 136 9.65 -1.31 -1.67
C LEU A 136 8.79 -1.85 -0.53
N ALA A 137 8.36 -3.12 -0.59
CA ALA A 137 7.59 -3.74 0.49
C ALA A 137 8.40 -3.81 1.80
N ARG A 138 9.69 -4.16 1.74
CA ARG A 138 10.58 -4.11 2.89
C ARG A 138 10.69 -2.69 3.46
N LEU A 139 10.84 -1.69 2.59
CA LEU A 139 10.91 -0.29 3.00
C LEU A 139 9.60 0.14 3.68
N VAL A 140 8.42 -0.24 3.16
CA VAL A 140 7.12 0.01 3.81
C VAL A 140 7.05 -0.60 5.21
N GLU A 141 7.52 -1.83 5.38
CA GLU A 141 7.48 -2.52 6.66
C GLU A 141 8.30 -1.82 7.75
N ILE A 142 9.44 -1.26 7.40
CA ILE A 142 10.35 -0.59 8.35
C ILE A 142 10.09 0.91 8.48
N ASP A 143 9.24 1.49 7.62
CA ASP A 143 9.03 2.93 7.53
C ASP A 143 8.41 3.51 8.82
N PRO A 144 9.05 4.48 9.51
CA PRO A 144 8.50 5.05 10.74
C PRO A 144 7.30 5.98 10.50
N GLY A 145 6.90 6.18 9.24
CA GLY A 145 5.99 7.24 8.84
C GLY A 145 6.63 8.64 8.91
N GLY A 146 5.83 9.66 8.66
CA GLY A 146 6.30 11.02 8.53
C GLY A 146 5.22 11.95 7.99
N ARG A 147 5.55 13.21 7.78
CA ARG A 147 4.64 14.22 7.22
C ARG A 147 4.65 14.25 5.70
N TRP A 148 5.69 13.73 5.06
CA TRP A 148 5.78 13.77 3.60
C TRP A 148 4.98 12.65 2.96
N ALA A 149 4.28 12.96 1.86
CA ALA A 149 3.46 12.01 1.12
C ALA A 149 4.27 11.01 0.28
N ASN A 150 5.50 11.37 -0.10
CA ASN A 150 6.38 10.54 -0.95
C ASN A 150 7.09 9.47 -0.10
N ARG A 151 6.33 8.47 0.34
CA ARG A 151 6.80 7.34 1.15
C ARG A 151 6.89 6.06 0.31
N PRO A 152 7.59 5.01 0.80
CA PRO A 152 7.71 3.75 0.08
C PRO A 152 6.36 3.13 -0.32
N SER A 153 5.31 3.34 0.49
CA SER A 153 3.97 2.85 0.19
C SER A 153 3.37 3.50 -1.05
N SER A 154 3.63 4.79 -1.25
CA SER A 154 3.16 5.54 -2.42
C SER A 154 3.84 5.02 -3.68
N SER A 155 5.17 4.88 -3.69
CA SER A 155 5.91 4.29 -4.81
C SER A 155 5.47 2.84 -5.09
N LEU A 156 5.21 2.04 -4.04
CA LEU A 156 4.70 0.69 -4.21
C LEU A 156 3.30 0.68 -4.84
N VAL A 157 2.40 1.55 -4.42
CA VAL A 157 1.07 1.68 -5.06
C VAL A 157 1.22 2.13 -6.51
N ASP A 158 2.05 3.14 -6.78
CA ASP A 158 2.20 3.74 -8.11
C ASP A 158 2.70 2.75 -9.18
N ILE A 159 3.59 1.82 -8.83
CA ILE A 159 4.06 0.78 -9.77
C ILE A 159 3.01 -0.31 -10.04
N TYR A 160 1.97 -0.41 -9.21
CA TYR A 160 0.89 -1.39 -9.32
C TYR A 160 -0.44 -0.82 -9.85
N LEU A 161 -0.62 0.50 -9.95
CA LEU A 161 -1.88 1.12 -10.40
C LEU A 161 -2.42 0.50 -11.70
N GLY A 162 -3.72 0.19 -11.72
CA GLY A 162 -4.36 -0.50 -12.85
C GLY A 162 -4.92 0.39 -13.95
N TRP A 163 -5.20 1.66 -13.64
CA TRP A 163 -5.78 2.61 -14.60
C TRP A 163 -4.72 3.37 -15.41
N ILE A 164 -3.44 3.22 -15.03
CA ILE A 164 -2.28 3.82 -15.69
C ILE A 164 -1.13 2.81 -15.76
N ASN A 165 -0.51 2.69 -16.92
CA ASN A 165 0.67 1.86 -17.11
C ASN A 165 1.93 2.66 -16.80
N ASN A 166 2.43 2.47 -15.58
CA ASN A 166 3.69 3.03 -15.12
C ASN A 166 4.89 2.09 -15.32
N THR A 167 4.69 0.88 -15.85
CA THR A 167 5.77 -0.10 -16.10
C THR A 167 5.46 -0.94 -17.34
N SER A 168 6.46 -1.68 -17.85
CA SER A 168 6.27 -2.65 -18.95
C SER A 168 5.59 -3.95 -18.53
N ILE A 169 5.23 -4.10 -17.25
CA ILE A 169 4.59 -5.28 -16.69
C ILE A 169 3.09 -5.24 -16.95
N SER A 170 2.56 -6.32 -17.53
CA SER A 170 1.12 -6.49 -17.73
C SER A 170 0.37 -6.69 -16.41
N HIS A 171 -0.91 -6.34 -16.36
CA HIS A 171 -1.77 -6.57 -15.19
C HIS A 171 -1.68 -8.00 -14.65
N GLU A 172 -1.73 -9.02 -15.53
CA GLU A 172 -1.57 -10.42 -15.14
C GLU A 172 -0.24 -10.68 -14.40
N GLN A 173 0.87 -10.15 -14.92
CA GLN A 173 2.18 -10.31 -14.29
C GLN A 173 2.26 -9.58 -12.94
N ARG A 174 1.59 -8.42 -12.79
CA ARG A 174 1.49 -7.73 -11.50
C ARG A 174 0.76 -8.61 -10.47
N VAL A 175 -0.37 -9.21 -10.85
CA VAL A 175 -1.10 -10.16 -10.00
C VAL A 175 -0.23 -11.37 -9.62
N GLN A 176 0.52 -11.93 -10.57
CA GLN A 176 1.43 -13.04 -10.28
C GLN A 176 2.51 -12.67 -9.26
N VAL A 177 3.08 -11.46 -9.35
CA VAL A 177 4.06 -10.98 -8.37
C VAL A 177 3.42 -10.77 -7.00
N LEU A 178 2.18 -10.25 -6.94
CA LEU A 178 1.43 -10.16 -5.68
C LEU A 178 1.26 -11.55 -5.05
N ASP A 179 0.65 -12.49 -5.79
CA ASP A 179 0.31 -13.82 -5.25
C ASP A 179 1.53 -14.68 -4.93
N LYS A 180 2.52 -14.73 -5.83
CA LYS A 180 3.66 -15.66 -5.70
C LYS A 180 4.81 -15.11 -4.88
N VAL A 181 4.94 -13.79 -4.76
CA VAL A 181 6.12 -13.15 -4.15
C VAL A 181 5.73 -12.31 -2.94
N LEU A 182 4.89 -11.30 -3.11
CA LEU A 182 4.67 -10.32 -2.05
C LEU A 182 3.83 -10.87 -0.90
N ILE A 183 2.78 -11.63 -1.18
CA ILE A 183 1.90 -12.19 -0.13
C ILE A 183 2.67 -13.11 0.83
N SER A 184 3.62 -13.90 0.33
CA SER A 184 4.39 -14.83 1.16
C SER A 184 5.46 -14.14 2.01
N GLN A 185 6.07 -13.06 1.50
CA GLN A 185 7.17 -12.36 2.16
C GLN A 185 6.70 -11.21 3.06
N TYR A 186 5.70 -10.43 2.62
CA TYR A 186 5.21 -9.24 3.29
C TYR A 186 3.66 -9.21 3.32
N PRO A 187 2.99 -10.14 4.02
CA PRO A 187 1.55 -10.32 3.95
C PRO A 187 0.75 -9.07 4.36
N GLU A 188 1.17 -8.34 5.40
CA GLU A 188 0.45 -7.16 5.89
C GLU A 188 0.63 -5.94 4.97
N VAL A 189 1.83 -5.76 4.42
CA VAL A 189 2.09 -4.71 3.42
C VAL A 189 1.29 -4.99 2.15
N THR A 190 1.30 -6.24 1.70
CA THR A 190 0.60 -6.65 0.47
C THR A 190 -0.90 -6.53 0.61
N TRP A 191 -1.46 -6.84 1.78
CA TRP A 191 -2.88 -6.63 2.07
C TRP A 191 -3.28 -5.16 1.89
N LYS A 192 -2.55 -4.23 2.52
CA LYS A 192 -2.81 -2.79 2.38
C LYS A 192 -2.60 -2.29 0.95
N LEU A 193 -1.60 -2.81 0.25
CA LEU A 193 -1.38 -2.53 -1.16
C LEU A 193 -2.60 -2.94 -2.00
N MET A 194 -3.09 -4.17 -1.86
CA MET A 194 -4.25 -4.65 -2.61
C MET A 194 -5.51 -3.82 -2.33
N LEU A 195 -5.77 -3.44 -1.08
CA LEU A 195 -6.87 -2.52 -0.76
C LEU A 195 -6.72 -1.17 -1.47
N SER A 196 -5.49 -0.63 -1.54
CA SER A 196 -5.22 0.66 -2.19
C SER A 196 -5.39 0.62 -3.72
N LEU A 197 -5.42 -0.58 -4.32
CA LEU A 197 -5.59 -0.78 -5.77
C LEU A 197 -7.05 -0.95 -6.19
N LEU A 198 -7.99 -0.98 -5.24
CA LEU A 198 -9.42 -1.06 -5.52
C LEU A 198 -9.93 0.22 -6.20
N ILE A 199 -11.01 0.10 -6.99
CA ILE A 199 -11.53 1.19 -7.84
C ILE A 199 -11.76 2.47 -7.04
N LYS A 200 -12.40 2.39 -5.87
CA LYS A 200 -12.75 3.59 -5.09
C LYS A 200 -11.62 4.12 -4.23
N ASN A 201 -10.53 3.36 -4.11
CA ASN A 201 -9.30 3.80 -3.44
C ASN A 201 -8.27 4.35 -4.42
N SER A 202 -8.62 4.43 -5.71
CA SER A 202 -7.77 5.01 -6.73
C SER A 202 -7.60 6.50 -6.47
N GLY A 203 -6.40 6.87 -5.99
CA GLY A 203 -6.00 8.25 -5.80
C GLY A 203 -5.48 8.91 -7.08
N VAL A 204 -4.96 10.13 -6.93
CA VAL A 204 -4.21 10.83 -7.96
C VAL A 204 -2.74 10.42 -7.89
N THR A 205 -2.11 10.19 -9.03
CA THR A 205 -0.66 9.94 -9.13
C THR A 205 0.02 11.02 -9.99
N THR A 206 1.25 11.37 -9.62
CA THR A 206 2.15 12.15 -10.49
C THR A 206 2.91 11.27 -11.49
N GLY A 207 2.72 9.95 -11.41
CA GLY A 207 3.54 8.94 -12.09
C GLY A 207 4.85 8.67 -11.36
N ILE A 208 5.60 7.71 -11.87
CA ILE A 208 6.87 7.27 -11.29
C ILE A 208 8.08 7.82 -12.06
N SER A 209 9.24 7.89 -11.40
CA SER A 209 10.50 8.29 -12.03
C SER A 209 10.86 7.38 -13.22
N LYS A 210 11.34 7.98 -14.32
CA LYS A 210 11.70 7.29 -15.56
C LYS A 210 13.22 7.17 -15.71
N PRO A 211 13.72 6.07 -16.30
CA PRO A 211 15.14 5.96 -16.64
C PRO A 211 15.55 7.08 -17.60
N LYS A 212 16.80 7.53 -17.50
CA LYS A 212 17.32 8.64 -18.31
C LYS A 212 17.83 8.17 -19.68
N TYR A 213 18.52 7.03 -19.72
CA TYR A 213 19.22 6.51 -20.89
C TYR A 213 18.63 5.20 -21.41
N GLN A 214 18.07 4.39 -20.52
CA GLN A 214 17.44 3.13 -20.86
C GLN A 214 16.07 3.35 -21.48
N ASP A 215 15.76 2.54 -22.49
CA ASP A 215 14.53 2.67 -23.26
C ASP A 215 13.32 1.96 -22.61
N TRP A 216 13.43 1.57 -21.34
CA TRP A 216 12.41 0.73 -20.66
C TRP A 216 11.05 1.42 -20.52
N SER A 217 11.00 2.75 -20.54
CA SER A 217 9.76 3.53 -20.49
C SER A 217 9.30 4.04 -21.86
N LYS A 218 10.04 3.75 -22.94
CA LYS A 218 9.65 4.14 -24.30
C LYS A 218 8.53 3.22 -24.80
N ASP A 219 7.65 3.77 -25.64
CA ASP A 219 6.59 3.03 -26.34
C ASP A 219 5.57 2.31 -25.44
N ILE A 220 5.45 2.72 -24.17
CA ILE A 220 4.41 2.22 -23.26
C ILE A 220 3.15 3.07 -23.42
N GLU A 221 2.06 2.42 -23.80
CA GLU A 221 0.73 3.04 -23.80
C GLU A 221 0.32 3.35 -22.37
N ARG A 222 0.23 4.65 -22.05
CA ARG A 222 0.10 5.12 -20.67
C ARG A 222 -1.26 4.80 -20.05
N SER A 223 -2.34 4.80 -20.82
CA SER A 223 -3.69 4.52 -20.32
C SER A 223 -4.05 3.05 -20.53
N ALA A 224 -4.58 2.41 -19.48
CA ALA A 224 -5.26 1.13 -19.65
C ALA A 224 -6.68 1.35 -20.17
N THR A 225 -7.24 0.39 -20.91
CA THR A 225 -8.66 0.42 -21.24
C THR A 225 -9.49 0.19 -19.97
N THR A 226 -10.72 0.73 -19.93
CA THR A 226 -11.65 0.48 -18.80
C THR A 226 -11.87 -1.02 -18.58
N HIS A 227 -11.91 -1.81 -19.66
CA HIS A 227 -12.06 -3.25 -19.58
C HIS A 227 -10.86 -3.93 -18.91
N ASP A 228 -9.63 -3.62 -19.36
CA ASP A 228 -8.41 -4.20 -18.79
C ASP A 228 -8.20 -3.78 -17.34
N TYR A 229 -8.59 -2.55 -16.99
CA TYR A 229 -8.55 -2.08 -15.62
C TYR A 229 -9.54 -2.83 -14.73
N ASN A 230 -10.80 -2.97 -15.13
CA ASN A 230 -11.79 -3.71 -14.36
C ASN A 230 -11.40 -5.19 -14.17
N ASN A 231 -10.87 -5.85 -15.21
CA ASN A 231 -10.38 -7.24 -15.10
C ASN A 231 -9.20 -7.36 -14.13
N TYR A 232 -8.33 -6.34 -14.09
CA TYR A 232 -7.23 -6.31 -13.13
C TYR A 232 -7.73 -6.16 -11.70
N VAL A 233 -8.67 -5.24 -11.45
CA VAL A 233 -9.26 -5.08 -10.11
C VAL A 233 -10.01 -6.34 -9.68
N ASP A 234 -10.78 -6.98 -10.56
CA ASP A 234 -11.42 -8.27 -10.29
C ASP A 234 -10.40 -9.34 -9.85
N SER A 235 -9.23 -9.37 -10.49
CA SER A 235 -8.14 -10.27 -10.09
C SER A 235 -7.55 -9.92 -8.71
N ILE A 236 -7.49 -8.64 -8.35
CA ILE A 236 -7.07 -8.18 -7.02
C ILE A 236 -8.11 -8.55 -5.96
N GLU A 237 -9.41 -8.38 -6.25
CA GLU A 237 -10.53 -8.81 -5.40
C GLU A 237 -10.45 -10.31 -5.15
N ASN A 238 -10.39 -11.14 -6.20
CA ASN A 238 -10.21 -12.59 -6.07
C ASN A 238 -9.02 -12.96 -5.17
N LEU A 239 -7.90 -12.23 -5.30
CA LEU A 239 -6.73 -12.45 -4.46
C LEU A 239 -6.98 -12.07 -2.99
N LEU A 240 -7.58 -10.91 -2.71
CA LEU A 240 -8.01 -10.49 -1.37
C LEU A 240 -8.90 -11.55 -0.72
N PHE A 241 -9.94 -11.99 -1.43
CA PHE A 241 -10.90 -12.98 -0.96
C PHE A 241 -10.28 -14.36 -0.71
N SER A 242 -9.24 -14.73 -1.46
CA SER A 242 -8.47 -15.96 -1.23
C SER A 242 -7.58 -15.92 0.02
N LYS A 243 -7.24 -14.72 0.52
CA LYS A 243 -6.39 -14.52 1.71
C LYS A 243 -7.16 -14.01 2.92
N ILE A 244 -8.48 -14.13 2.91
CA ILE A 244 -9.28 -13.95 4.13
C ILE A 244 -8.93 -15.12 5.04
N ASP A 245 -8.07 -14.84 6.02
CA ASP A 245 -7.72 -15.79 7.07
C ASP A 245 -8.52 -15.45 8.33
N TYR A 246 -9.17 -16.45 8.89
CA TYR A 246 -10.14 -16.37 10.00
C TYR A 246 -9.54 -15.78 11.29
N GLY A 247 -8.21 -15.77 11.42
CA GLY A 247 -7.50 -15.23 12.59
C GLY A 247 -7.31 -13.71 12.62
N LYS A 248 -7.70 -12.96 11.57
CA LYS A 248 -7.44 -11.51 11.49
C LYS A 248 -8.73 -10.72 11.27
N CYS A 249 -9.43 -10.41 12.36
CA CYS A 249 -10.60 -9.54 12.38
C CYS A 249 -10.41 -8.22 11.61
N SER A 250 -9.22 -7.62 11.67
CA SER A 250 -8.93 -6.39 10.92
C SER A 250 -9.19 -6.53 9.43
N ARG A 251 -8.92 -7.71 8.84
CA ARG A 251 -9.17 -7.95 7.41
C ARG A 251 -10.66 -7.95 7.08
N LEU A 252 -11.50 -8.52 7.94
CA LEU A 252 -12.95 -8.48 7.74
C LEU A 252 -13.48 -7.06 7.82
N CYS A 253 -13.02 -6.27 8.80
CA CYS A 253 -13.37 -4.85 8.88
C CYS A 253 -12.93 -4.09 7.62
N ASP A 254 -11.70 -4.30 7.16
CA ASP A 254 -11.17 -3.67 5.94
C ASP A 254 -12.03 -4.00 4.70
N LEU A 255 -12.49 -5.26 4.59
CA LEU A 255 -13.36 -5.66 3.48
C LEU A 255 -14.75 -5.04 3.57
N ILE A 256 -15.35 -4.98 4.76
CA ILE A 256 -16.64 -4.32 4.97
C ILE A 256 -16.55 -2.83 4.63
N ASP A 257 -15.46 -2.16 5.03
CA ASP A 257 -15.21 -0.74 4.73
C ASP A 257 -15.09 -0.47 3.22
N ASN A 258 -14.63 -1.47 2.47
CA ASN A 258 -14.40 -1.39 1.03
C ASN A 258 -15.48 -2.07 0.18
N LEU A 259 -16.62 -2.47 0.76
CA LEU A 259 -17.68 -3.23 0.07
C LEU A 259 -18.14 -2.57 -1.23
N ASN A 260 -18.15 -1.24 -1.22
CA ASN A 260 -18.55 -0.41 -2.34
C ASN A 260 -17.62 -0.55 -3.55
N SER A 261 -16.37 -0.98 -3.34
CA SER A 261 -15.37 -1.15 -4.40
C SER A 261 -15.53 -2.46 -5.17
N TYR A 262 -16.29 -3.41 -4.65
CA TYR A 262 -16.36 -4.77 -5.19
C TYR A 262 -17.46 -4.93 -6.21
N THR A 263 -17.30 -5.94 -7.08
CA THR A 263 -18.39 -6.40 -7.94
C THR A 263 -19.56 -6.95 -7.11
N GLU A 264 -20.78 -6.93 -7.66
CA GLU A 264 -21.95 -7.53 -6.99
C GLU A 264 -21.70 -8.99 -6.59
N THR A 265 -20.94 -9.74 -7.41
CA THR A 265 -20.59 -11.15 -7.12
C THR A 265 -19.74 -11.25 -5.86
N HIS A 266 -18.70 -10.44 -5.73
CA HIS A 266 -17.83 -10.44 -4.55
C HIS A 266 -18.51 -9.85 -3.31
N GLN A 267 -19.43 -8.89 -3.47
CA GLN A 267 -20.28 -8.43 -2.37
C GLN A 267 -21.11 -9.59 -1.79
N GLN A 268 -21.78 -10.36 -2.65
CA GLN A 268 -22.57 -11.52 -2.23
C GLN A 268 -21.69 -12.62 -1.63
N GLU A 269 -20.48 -12.84 -2.17
CA GLU A 269 -19.50 -13.75 -1.57
C GLU A 269 -19.11 -13.31 -0.15
N LEU A 270 -18.85 -12.01 0.07
CA LEU A 270 -18.49 -11.48 1.38
C LEU A 270 -19.63 -11.64 2.39
N ILE A 271 -20.85 -11.29 1.99
CA ILE A 271 -22.05 -11.44 2.82
C ILE A 271 -22.25 -12.91 3.20
N SER A 272 -22.20 -13.81 2.22
CA SER A 272 -22.32 -15.25 2.44
C SER A 272 -21.23 -15.77 3.39
N LYS A 273 -19.99 -15.29 3.22
CA LYS A 273 -18.87 -15.64 4.11
C LYS A 273 -19.04 -15.10 5.53
N LEU A 274 -19.62 -13.91 5.70
CA LEU A 274 -19.89 -13.31 7.00
C LEU A 274 -21.02 -14.07 7.72
N LEU A 275 -22.13 -14.37 7.03
CA LEU A 275 -23.23 -15.18 7.58
C LEU A 275 -22.80 -16.62 7.90
N GLY A 276 -21.83 -17.16 7.17
CA GLY A 276 -21.25 -18.48 7.44
C GLY A 276 -20.32 -18.54 8.66
N GLN A 277 -19.95 -17.42 9.28
CA GLN A 277 -19.05 -17.42 10.44
C GLN A 277 -19.73 -18.03 11.67
N THR A 278 -19.00 -18.87 12.41
CA THR A 278 -19.41 -19.30 13.75
C THR A 278 -19.00 -18.23 14.76
N VAL A 279 -19.92 -17.32 15.06
CA VAL A 279 -19.67 -16.11 15.87
C VAL A 279 -19.12 -16.38 17.28
N ASP A 280 -19.40 -17.56 17.83
CA ASP A 280 -18.91 -17.98 19.16
C ASP A 280 -17.43 -18.37 19.17
N LEU A 281 -16.82 -18.59 18.00
CA LEU A 281 -15.37 -18.84 17.86
C LEU A 281 -14.58 -17.54 17.69
N ILE A 282 -15.26 -16.40 17.54
CA ILE A 282 -14.64 -15.09 17.39
C ILE A 282 -14.46 -14.47 18.78
N SER A 283 -13.31 -13.87 19.04
CA SER A 283 -13.09 -13.16 20.30
C SER A 283 -14.08 -12.00 20.46
N ASP A 284 -14.56 -11.74 21.68
CA ASP A 284 -15.48 -10.61 21.94
C ASP A 284 -14.94 -9.29 21.37
N LYS A 285 -13.64 -9.02 21.56
CA LYS A 285 -12.98 -7.81 21.04
C LYS A 285 -13.08 -7.69 19.52
N ASP A 286 -12.92 -8.80 18.81
CA ASP A 286 -12.95 -8.80 17.35
C ASP A 286 -14.40 -8.71 16.83
N ARG A 287 -15.32 -9.40 17.50
CA ARG A 287 -16.76 -9.33 17.22
C ARG A 287 -17.28 -7.89 17.42
N ASP A 288 -16.85 -7.21 18.47
CA ASP A 288 -17.18 -5.81 18.73
C ASP A 288 -16.69 -4.87 17.61
N ARG A 289 -15.48 -5.11 17.08
CA ARG A 289 -14.93 -4.34 15.95
C ARG A 289 -15.72 -4.53 14.67
N ILE A 290 -16.13 -5.77 14.38
CA ILE A 290 -16.96 -6.09 13.20
C ILE A 290 -18.32 -5.42 13.34
N LEU A 291 -18.98 -5.58 14.50
CA LEU A 291 -20.27 -4.93 14.79
C LEU A 291 -20.18 -3.41 14.65
N ASN A 292 -19.10 -2.80 15.15
CA ASN A 292 -18.89 -1.37 15.02
C ASN A 292 -18.73 -0.93 13.56
N GLN A 293 -17.93 -1.66 12.78
CA GLN A 293 -17.75 -1.38 11.36
C GLN A 293 -19.08 -1.50 10.60
N LEU A 294 -19.87 -2.55 10.86
CA LEU A 294 -21.21 -2.73 10.26
C LEU A 294 -22.15 -1.59 10.64
N ARG A 295 -22.19 -1.14 11.89
CA ARG A 295 -22.99 0.02 12.32
C ARG A 295 -22.60 1.28 11.57
N ILE A 296 -21.30 1.57 11.48
CA ILE A 296 -20.80 2.75 10.75
C ILE A 296 -21.20 2.67 9.28
N THR A 297 -20.98 1.53 8.61
CA THR A 297 -21.33 1.35 7.20
C THR A 297 -22.83 1.52 6.96
N LEU A 298 -23.67 0.84 7.74
CA LEU A 298 -25.14 0.93 7.64
C LEU A 298 -25.65 2.35 7.89
N SER A 299 -25.22 2.99 8.98
CA SER A 299 -25.57 4.38 9.33
C SER A 299 -25.20 5.35 8.21
N CYS A 300 -23.95 5.32 7.74
CA CYS A 300 -23.46 6.23 6.71
C CYS A 300 -24.25 6.10 5.39
N HIS A 301 -24.56 4.88 4.96
CA HIS A 301 -25.28 4.65 3.70
C HIS A 301 -26.79 4.92 3.82
N ARG A 302 -27.40 4.71 4.99
CA ARG A 302 -28.81 5.07 5.24
C ARG A 302 -29.04 6.56 5.44
N GLU A 303 -28.06 7.28 6.02
CA GLU A 303 -28.08 8.75 6.13
C GLU A 303 -27.93 9.44 4.79
N ARG A 304 -27.27 8.79 3.82
CA ARG A 304 -26.92 9.38 2.51
C ARG A 304 -27.35 8.48 1.35
N PRO A 305 -28.66 8.27 1.15
CA PRO A 305 -29.15 7.49 0.02
C PRO A 305 -28.78 8.12 -1.33
N ASP A 306 -28.54 9.43 -1.37
CA ASP A 306 -28.15 10.18 -2.58
C ASP A 306 -26.62 10.32 -2.75
N SER A 307 -25.82 9.49 -2.07
CA SER A 307 -24.35 9.51 -2.25
C SER A 307 -23.96 9.15 -3.70
N GLU A 308 -22.74 9.50 -4.12
CA GLU A 308 -22.23 9.18 -5.47
C GLU A 308 -22.24 7.67 -5.77
N TYR A 309 -22.17 6.85 -4.71
CA TYR A 309 -22.20 5.39 -4.80
C TYR A 309 -23.10 4.80 -3.70
N PRO A 310 -24.43 4.85 -3.90
CA PRO A 310 -25.37 4.37 -2.91
C PRO A 310 -25.40 2.84 -2.90
N TYR A 311 -25.65 2.27 -1.73
CA TYR A 311 -25.96 0.84 -1.64
C TYR A 311 -27.41 0.64 -2.04
N SER A 312 -27.69 -0.47 -2.72
CA SER A 312 -29.09 -0.86 -2.94
C SER A 312 -29.75 -1.21 -1.60
N THR A 313 -31.07 -1.08 -1.53
CA THR A 313 -31.85 -1.48 -0.35
C THR A 313 -31.59 -2.94 -0.01
N GLU A 314 -31.52 -3.81 -1.03
CA GLU A 314 -31.26 -5.23 -0.87
C GLU A 314 -29.89 -5.48 -0.22
N LEU A 315 -28.86 -4.73 -0.60
CA LEU A 315 -27.52 -4.86 -0.02
C LEU A 315 -27.50 -4.40 1.44
N LEU A 316 -28.20 -3.31 1.76
CA LEU A 316 -28.32 -2.82 3.14
C LEU A 316 -29.07 -3.80 4.04
N ASP A 317 -30.14 -4.41 3.55
CA ASP A 317 -30.91 -5.41 4.30
C ASP A 317 -30.06 -6.66 4.58
N GLN A 318 -29.28 -7.13 3.60
CA GLN A 318 -28.34 -8.23 3.80
C GLN A 318 -27.23 -7.90 4.81
N LEU A 319 -26.72 -6.67 4.82
CA LEU A 319 -25.75 -6.23 5.83
C LEU A 319 -26.36 -6.10 7.22
N GLU A 320 -27.63 -5.72 7.32
CA GLU A 320 -28.36 -5.75 8.59
C GLU A 320 -28.56 -7.19 9.10
N GLU A 321 -28.84 -8.14 8.21
CA GLU A 321 -28.86 -9.56 8.57
C GLU A 321 -27.50 -10.01 9.13
N VAL A 322 -26.39 -9.64 8.47
CA VAL A 322 -25.03 -9.88 8.98
C VAL A 322 -24.83 -9.22 10.34
N TYR A 323 -25.26 -7.98 10.53
CA TYR A 323 -25.17 -7.28 11.81
C TYR A 323 -25.88 -8.07 12.92
N HIS A 324 -27.10 -8.55 12.67
CA HIS A 324 -27.84 -9.35 13.64
C HIS A 324 -27.20 -10.70 13.92
N HIS A 325 -26.66 -11.38 12.90
CA HIS A 325 -25.90 -12.63 13.06
C HIS A 325 -24.71 -12.46 14.00
N PHE A 326 -23.96 -11.37 13.84
CA PHE A 326 -22.83 -11.04 14.72
C PHE A 326 -23.24 -10.45 16.06
N ASN A 327 -24.50 -10.07 16.29
CA ASN A 327 -24.88 -9.42 17.55
C ASN A 327 -24.97 -10.41 18.72
N TYR A 328 -24.80 -9.94 19.95
CA TYR A 328 -24.86 -10.80 21.13
C TYR A 328 -26.31 -11.10 21.53
N ALA A 329 -26.53 -12.32 22.04
CA ALA A 329 -27.77 -12.65 22.74
C ALA A 329 -27.84 -11.99 24.14
N ASP A 330 -26.69 -11.67 24.72
CA ASP A 330 -26.57 -10.95 25.99
C ASP A 330 -26.96 -9.48 25.82
N THR A 331 -27.99 -9.04 26.56
CA THR A 331 -28.56 -7.68 26.49
C THR A 331 -27.53 -6.61 26.80
N VAL A 332 -26.61 -6.85 27.74
CA VAL A 332 -25.57 -5.87 28.10
C VAL A 332 -24.62 -5.71 26.92
N LYS A 333 -23.97 -6.80 26.49
CA LYS A 333 -22.96 -6.79 25.41
C LYS A 333 -23.52 -6.21 24.11
N ALA A 334 -24.75 -6.57 23.73
CA ALA A 334 -25.40 -6.06 22.53
C ALA A 334 -25.58 -4.53 22.52
N ASN A 335 -25.63 -3.90 23.70
CA ASN A 335 -25.96 -2.48 23.87
C ASN A 335 -24.81 -1.66 24.49
N VAL A 336 -23.65 -2.24 24.76
CA VAL A 336 -22.48 -1.54 25.34
C VAL A 336 -22.09 -0.29 24.55
N PHE A 337 -22.19 -0.34 23.21
CA PHE A 337 -21.84 0.78 22.34
C PHE A 337 -22.64 2.07 22.64
N LEU A 338 -23.89 1.93 23.10
CA LEU A 338 -24.72 3.08 23.49
C LEU A 338 -24.11 3.88 24.63
N PHE A 339 -23.29 3.26 25.48
CA PHE A 339 -22.73 3.88 26.68
C PHE A 339 -21.24 4.23 26.53
N ASN A 340 -20.51 3.48 25.70
CA ASN A 340 -19.07 3.70 25.50
C ASN A 340 -18.75 4.76 24.43
N ASP A 341 -19.63 4.94 23.44
CA ASP A 341 -19.37 5.86 22.34
C ASP A 341 -19.88 7.27 22.68
N ASP A 342 -19.06 8.28 22.38
CA ASP A 342 -19.46 9.70 22.53
C ASP A 342 -20.65 10.05 21.61
N TYR A 343 -20.72 9.41 20.44
CA TYR A 343 -21.81 9.54 19.47
C TYR A 343 -22.18 8.15 18.91
N PRO A 344 -23.03 7.38 19.62
CA PRO A 344 -23.39 6.03 19.22
C PRO A 344 -24.14 6.01 17.88
N ARG A 345 -23.60 5.32 16.88
CA ARG A 345 -24.28 5.17 15.58
C ARG A 345 -25.30 4.04 15.62
N PHE A 346 -26.51 4.32 15.17
CA PHE A 346 -27.56 3.32 14.98
C PHE A 346 -27.53 2.75 13.56
N ILE A 347 -27.85 1.47 13.40
CA ILE A 347 -28.05 0.88 12.07
C ILE A 347 -29.24 1.54 11.34
N HIS A 348 -30.20 2.09 12.07
CA HIS A 348 -31.32 2.88 11.55
C HIS A 348 -31.16 4.33 12.05
N PRO A 349 -30.41 5.17 11.33
CA PRO A 349 -30.12 6.53 11.76
C PRO A 349 -31.38 7.41 11.67
N VAL A 350 -31.46 8.40 12.57
CA VAL A 350 -32.47 9.46 12.58
C VAL A 350 -31.85 10.80 12.19
N SER A 351 -32.67 11.85 12.08
CA SER A 351 -32.14 13.19 11.84
C SER A 351 -31.18 13.61 12.96
N GLN A 352 -30.25 14.53 12.65
CA GLN A 352 -29.28 15.01 13.64
C GLN A 352 -29.98 15.68 14.85
N GLU A 353 -31.15 16.28 14.64
CA GLU A 353 -31.95 16.91 15.69
C GLU A 353 -32.57 15.89 16.65
N GLU A 354 -32.93 14.70 16.15
CA GLU A 354 -33.57 13.63 16.92
C GLU A 354 -32.56 12.63 17.51
N HIS A 355 -31.29 12.73 17.14
CA HIS A 355 -30.28 11.73 17.50
C HIS A 355 -30.05 11.64 19.01
N ASP A 356 -29.92 12.78 19.68
CA ASP A 356 -29.66 12.82 21.12
C ASP A 356 -30.84 12.25 21.93
N ASP A 357 -32.07 12.56 21.49
CA ASP A 357 -33.30 12.01 22.06
C ASP A 357 -33.36 10.48 21.87
N LEU A 358 -33.06 9.98 20.66
CA LEU A 358 -33.01 8.55 20.38
C LEU A 358 -31.95 7.82 21.24
N VAL A 359 -30.76 8.40 21.39
CA VAL A 359 -29.71 7.86 22.27
C VAL A 359 -30.21 7.78 23.70
N GLN A 360 -30.84 8.84 24.20
CA GLN A 360 -31.31 8.91 25.58
C GLN A 360 -32.44 7.91 25.84
N ASP A 361 -33.44 7.84 24.96
CA ASP A 361 -34.56 6.90 25.05
C ASP A 361 -34.08 5.45 24.98
N SER A 362 -33.13 5.16 24.08
CA SER A 362 -32.52 3.83 23.96
C SER A 362 -31.77 3.44 25.23
N ARG A 363 -30.98 4.36 25.81
CA ARG A 363 -30.26 4.12 27.08
C ARG A 363 -31.22 3.83 28.24
N ILE A 364 -32.29 4.62 28.38
CA ILE A 364 -33.31 4.42 29.42
C ILE A 364 -33.96 3.05 29.28
N LYS A 365 -34.42 2.72 28.07
CA LYS A 365 -35.09 1.44 27.78
C LYS A 365 -34.21 0.23 28.13
N ILE A 366 -32.90 0.30 27.83
CA ILE A 366 -31.97 -0.78 28.18
C ILE A 366 -31.79 -0.90 29.69
N ILE A 367 -31.65 0.22 30.41
CA ILE A 367 -31.54 0.21 31.88
C ILE A 367 -32.80 -0.38 32.53
N GLU A 368 -33.99 -0.01 32.05
CA GLU A 368 -35.26 -0.56 32.55
C GLU A 368 -35.37 -2.06 32.31
N THR A 369 -34.96 -2.53 31.12
CA THR A 369 -34.94 -3.96 30.77
C THR A 369 -34.01 -4.73 31.70
N LEU A 370 -32.79 -4.23 31.93
CA LEU A 370 -31.82 -4.87 32.83
C LEU A 370 -32.31 -4.87 34.29
N TYR A 371 -33.01 -3.83 34.73
CA TYR A 371 -33.59 -3.78 36.08
C TYR A 371 -34.71 -4.83 36.25
N GLN A 372 -35.51 -5.08 35.23
CA GLN A 372 -36.55 -6.12 35.24
C GLN A 372 -35.95 -7.54 35.21
N GLU A 373 -34.87 -7.75 34.45
CA GLU A 373 -34.19 -9.04 34.35
C GLU A 373 -33.39 -9.38 35.62
N GLY A 374 -32.74 -8.39 36.25
CA GLY A 374 -31.93 -8.56 37.47
C GLY A 374 -32.68 -8.40 38.79
N GLY A 375 -33.97 -8.02 38.74
CA GLY A 375 -34.82 -7.77 39.90
C GLY A 375 -35.55 -8.99 40.50
N ASN A 376 -35.23 -10.20 40.04
CA ASN A 376 -35.76 -11.47 40.58
C ASN A 376 -34.70 -12.26 41.37
#